data_AF-A0A2V6U971-F1
#
_entry.id   AF-A0A2V6U971-F1
#
_cell.length_a   1.000
_cell.length_b   1.000
_cell.length_c   1.000
_cell.angle_alpha   90.00
_cell.angle_beta   90.00
_cell.angle_gamma   90.00
#
_symmetry.space_group_name_H-M   'P 1'
#
loop_
_entity.id
_entity.type
_entity.pdbx_description
1 polymer ?
#
loop_
_entity_poly.entity_id
_entity_poly.type
_entity_poly.pdbx_seq_one_letter_code
_entity_poly.pdbx_strand_id
1 'polypeptide(L)'
;HQLLIANVFHAGDGNLHPLICYDERRPGERERAIQANEELLAACLALGGSVTGEHGVGVDKAKNLPKQYAPADLNFMARLRRAWDPDNIMNPGKLLPSHPACGEGLRVGAPARIPSGAWV
;
A
#
# COMPACT_ATOMS: atom_id res chain seq x y z
N HIS A 1 9.15 -16.00 9.71
CA HIS A 1 7.77 -15.72 10.16
C HIS A 1 6.98 -16.92 10.72
N GLN A 2 7.27 -18.19 10.35
CA GLN A 2 6.49 -19.37 10.80
C GLN A 2 4.97 -19.23 10.52
N LEU A 3 4.63 -18.70 9.35
CA LEU A 3 3.25 -18.51 8.90
C LEU A 3 3.00 -19.38 7.68
N LEU A 4 1.76 -19.85 7.53
CA LEU A 4 1.31 -20.47 6.29
C LEU A 4 1.03 -19.36 5.27
N ILE A 5 1.57 -19.51 4.06
CA ILE A 5 1.25 -18.63 2.94
C ILE A 5 0.60 -19.50 1.86
N ALA A 6 -0.69 -19.29 1.64
CA ALA A 6 -1.39 -19.87 0.50
C ALA A 6 -1.20 -18.93 -0.70
N ASN A 7 -1.08 -19.47 -1.91
CA ASN A 7 -0.98 -18.64 -3.11
C ASN A 7 -2.06 -19.05 -4.09
N VAL A 8 -2.90 -18.09 -4.49
CA VAL A 8 -3.82 -18.25 -5.61
C VAL A 8 -3.32 -17.36 -6.74
N PHE A 9 -3.40 -17.82 -7.97
CA PHE A 9 -2.78 -17.10 -9.08
C PHE A 9 -3.60 -17.16 -10.34
N HIS A 10 -3.50 -16.10 -11.12
CA HIS A 10 -4.03 -16.02 -12.46
C HIS A 10 -2.94 -16.48 -13.43
N ALA A 11 -3.03 -17.74 -13.87
CA ALA A 11 -2.03 -18.33 -14.76
C ALA A 11 -1.92 -17.62 -16.13
N GLY A 12 -2.97 -16.91 -16.55
CA GLY A 12 -3.04 -16.25 -17.86
C GLY A 12 -2.34 -14.89 -17.95
N ASP A 13 -2.23 -14.15 -16.86
CA ASP A 13 -1.63 -12.80 -16.83
C ASP A 13 -0.46 -12.69 -15.84
N GLY A 14 -0.12 -13.77 -15.13
CA GLY A 14 1.02 -13.83 -14.22
C GLY A 14 0.78 -13.18 -12.87
N ASN A 15 -0.48 -12.88 -12.50
CA ASN A 15 -0.80 -12.29 -11.21
C ASN A 15 -0.79 -13.33 -10.07
N LEU A 16 -0.03 -13.06 -9.01
CA LEU A 16 0.04 -13.89 -7.80
C LEU A 16 -0.68 -13.18 -6.64
N HIS A 17 -1.48 -13.92 -5.90
CA HIS A 17 -2.15 -13.48 -4.68
C HIS A 17 -1.66 -14.31 -3.48
N PRO A 18 -0.49 -13.98 -2.92
CA PRO A 18 -0.03 -14.57 -1.67
C PRO A 18 -0.93 -14.12 -0.51
N LEU A 19 -1.54 -15.09 0.15
CA LEU A 19 -2.41 -14.94 1.30
C LEU A 19 -1.65 -15.41 2.55
N ILE A 20 -1.25 -14.46 3.39
CA ILE A 20 -0.57 -14.75 4.65
C ILE A 20 -1.62 -15.13 5.69
N CYS A 21 -1.68 -16.41 6.03
CA CYS A 21 -2.64 -16.93 7.00
C CYS A 21 -2.08 -16.72 8.42
N TYR A 22 -2.81 -15.96 9.24
CA TYR A 22 -2.49 -15.73 10.65
C TYR A 22 -3.77 -15.64 11.49
N ASP A 23 -3.65 -15.91 12.79
CA ASP A 23 -4.72 -15.76 13.77
C ASP A 23 -4.41 -14.59 14.71
N GLU A 24 -5.16 -13.49 14.59
CA GLU A 24 -4.95 -12.29 15.42
C GLU A 24 -5.13 -12.55 16.93
N ARG A 25 -5.84 -13.63 17.30
CA ARG A 25 -5.98 -14.04 18.70
C ARG A 25 -4.70 -14.64 19.26
N ARG A 26 -3.77 -15.07 18.40
CA ARG A 26 -2.47 -15.62 18.81
C ARG A 26 -1.47 -14.45 18.95
N PRO A 27 -0.89 -14.24 20.15
CA PRO A 27 0.05 -13.16 20.36
C PRO A 27 1.22 -13.18 19.37
N GLY A 28 1.51 -12.04 18.76
CA GLY A 28 2.64 -11.87 17.86
C GLY A 28 2.42 -12.38 16.43
N GLU A 29 1.31 -13.05 16.11
CA GLU A 29 1.09 -13.56 14.75
C GLU A 29 0.83 -12.46 13.75
N ARG A 30 0.06 -11.45 14.15
CA ARG A 30 -0.22 -10.27 13.33
C ARG A 30 1.06 -9.50 12.99
N GLU A 31 1.93 -9.28 13.97
CA GLU A 31 3.21 -8.58 13.76
C GLU A 31 4.11 -9.34 12.79
N ARG A 32 4.19 -10.67 12.93
CA ARG A 32 4.91 -11.52 11.97
C ARG A 32 4.27 -11.48 10.58
N ALA A 33 2.94 -11.40 10.49
CA ALA A 33 2.24 -11.31 9.20
C ALA A 33 2.54 -9.99 8.49
N ILE A 34 2.58 -8.88 9.22
CA ILE A 34 2.96 -7.56 8.69
C ILE A 34 4.41 -7.58 8.19
N GLN A 35 5.34 -8.14 8.96
CA GLN A 35 6.74 -8.27 8.56
C GLN A 35 6.91 -9.17 7.33
N ALA A 36 6.22 -10.31 7.31
CA ALA A 36 6.20 -11.21 6.15
C ALA A 36 5.68 -10.52 4.88
N ASN A 37 4.61 -9.71 5.01
CA ASN A 37 4.06 -8.93 3.91
C ASN A 37 5.10 -7.92 3.39
N GLU A 38 5.77 -7.17 4.26
CA GLU A 38 6.79 -6.20 3.85
C GLU A 38 7.97 -6.84 3.11
N GLU A 39 8.44 -8.00 3.59
CA GLU A 39 9.52 -8.77 2.94
C GLU A 39 9.08 -9.34 1.59
N LEU A 40 7.86 -9.88 1.51
CA LEU A 40 7.31 -10.42 0.26
C LEU A 40 7.13 -9.32 -0.80
N LEU A 41 6.65 -8.14 -0.40
CA LEU A 41 6.55 -6.98 -1.27
C LEU A 41 7.92 -6.51 -1.77
N ALA A 42 8.91 -6.42 -0.88
CA ALA A 42 10.27 -6.07 -1.26
C ALA A 42 10.87 -7.08 -2.25
N ALA A 43 10.67 -8.38 -2.03
CA ALA A 43 11.13 -9.44 -2.92
C ALA A 43 10.46 -9.34 -4.30
N CYS A 44 9.15 -9.09 -4.36
CA CYS A 44 8.42 -8.89 -5.61
C CYS A 44 9.04 -7.77 -6.44
N LEU A 45 9.30 -6.61 -5.82
CA LEU A 45 9.91 -5.46 -6.49
C LEU A 45 11.36 -5.74 -6.92
N ALA A 46 12.15 -6.41 -6.08
CA ALA A 46 13.54 -6.78 -6.41
C ALA A 46 13.64 -7.73 -7.61
N LEU A 47 12.61 -8.55 -7.84
CA LEU A 47 12.50 -9.45 -8.99
C LEU A 47 11.94 -8.76 -10.25
N GLY A 48 11.73 -7.44 -10.23
CA GLY A 48 11.15 -6.68 -11.34
C GLY A 48 9.63 -6.84 -11.46
N GLY A 49 8.98 -7.44 -10.46
CA GLY A 49 7.53 -7.48 -10.36
C GLY A 49 6.94 -6.14 -9.96
N SER A 50 5.61 -6.08 -9.94
CA SER A 50 4.87 -4.90 -9.49
C SER A 50 3.86 -5.28 -8.44
N VAL A 51 3.54 -4.35 -7.56
CA VAL A 51 2.58 -4.54 -6.50
C VAL A 51 1.36 -3.68 -6.78
N THR A 52 0.18 -4.28 -6.69
CA THR A 52 -1.11 -3.59 -6.87
C THR A 52 -1.83 -3.36 -5.55
N GLY A 53 -2.76 -2.41 -5.56
CA GLY A 53 -3.62 -2.06 -4.43
C GLY A 53 -5.09 -2.44 -4.68
N GLU A 54 -5.40 -3.73 -4.72
CA GLU A 54 -6.80 -4.19 -4.78
C GLU A 54 -7.44 -4.29 -3.38
N HIS A 55 -8.77 -4.35 -3.27
CA HIS A 55 -9.46 -4.73 -2.02
C HIS A 55 -9.10 -3.91 -0.75
N GLY A 56 -8.81 -2.62 -0.88
CA GLY A 56 -8.52 -1.76 0.27
C GLY A 56 -7.05 -1.67 0.65
N VAL A 57 -6.17 -2.37 -0.06
CA VAL A 57 -4.72 -2.49 0.16
C VAL A 57 -3.90 -1.21 -0.10
N GLY A 58 -4.42 -0.22 -0.84
CA GLY A 58 -3.68 1.02 -1.16
C GLY A 58 -3.17 1.79 0.07
N VAL A 59 -3.82 1.50 1.18
CA VAL A 59 -3.73 2.04 2.52
C VAL A 59 -2.47 1.45 3.24
N ASP A 60 -2.30 0.11 3.22
CA ASP A 60 -1.18 -0.65 3.79
C ASP A 60 0.05 -0.52 2.89
N LYS A 61 -0.19 -0.48 1.57
CA LYS A 61 0.86 -0.42 0.57
C LYS A 61 1.30 1.00 0.22
N ALA A 62 0.62 2.04 0.69
CA ALA A 62 1.00 3.44 0.46
C ALA A 62 2.46 3.71 0.82
N LYS A 63 2.93 3.15 1.95
CA LYS A 63 4.34 3.27 2.41
C LYS A 63 5.35 2.61 1.47
N ASN A 64 4.92 1.65 0.66
CA ASN A 64 5.76 0.92 -0.29
C ASN A 64 5.73 1.52 -1.71
N LEU A 65 4.81 2.44 -2.01
CA LEU A 65 4.76 3.09 -3.33
C LEU A 65 6.09 3.78 -3.73
N PRO A 66 6.82 4.44 -2.82
CA PRO A 66 8.15 4.99 -3.16
C PRO A 66 9.22 3.94 -3.50
N LYS A 67 8.98 2.66 -3.19
CA LYS A 67 9.88 1.55 -3.60
C LYS A 67 9.61 1.09 -5.04
N GLN A 68 8.42 1.36 -5.56
CA GLN A 68 7.97 0.89 -6.88
C GLN A 68 7.97 2.01 -7.94
N TYR A 69 7.70 3.25 -7.52
CA TYR A 69 7.54 4.39 -8.42
C TYR A 69 8.61 5.44 -8.17
N ALA A 70 9.03 6.12 -9.24
CA ALA A 70 9.93 7.25 -9.10
C ALA A 70 9.19 8.45 -8.46
N PRO A 71 9.91 9.38 -7.82
CA PRO A 71 9.30 10.60 -7.27
C PRO A 71 8.48 11.40 -8.31
N ALA A 72 8.93 11.41 -9.56
CA ALA A 72 8.22 12.08 -10.65
C ALA A 72 6.85 11.45 -10.94
N ASP A 73 6.76 10.12 -10.89
CA ASP A 73 5.51 9.38 -11.10
C ASP A 73 4.53 9.68 -9.97
N LEU A 74 4.99 9.62 -8.71
CA LEU A 74 4.17 9.91 -7.54
C LEU A 74 3.66 11.35 -7.55
N ASN A 75 4.51 12.31 -7.93
CA ASN A 75 4.11 13.70 -8.08
C ASN A 75 3.06 13.88 -9.20
N PHE A 76 3.22 13.18 -10.32
CA PHE A 76 2.23 13.20 -11.39
C PHE A 76 0.89 12.63 -10.93
N MET A 77 0.88 11.49 -10.24
CA MET A 77 -0.34 10.90 -9.66
C MET A 77 -1.03 11.87 -8.67
N ALA A 78 -0.26 12.57 -7.84
CA ALA A 78 -0.79 13.55 -6.90
C ALA A 78 -1.40 14.77 -7.60
N ARG A 79 -0.73 15.28 -8.65
CA ARG A 79 -1.24 16.39 -9.48
C ARG A 79 -2.51 16.01 -10.23
N LEU A 80 -2.53 14.80 -10.79
CA LEU A 80 -3.70 14.23 -11.44
C LEU A 80 -4.86 14.23 -10.44
N ARG A 81 -4.73 13.60 -9.27
CA ARG A 81 -5.78 13.59 -8.24
C ARG A 81 -6.30 14.98 -7.91
N ARG A 82 -5.42 15.96 -7.70
CA ARG A 82 -5.81 17.33 -7.35
C ARG A 82 -6.67 18.02 -8.41
N ALA A 83 -6.51 17.65 -9.69
CA ALA A 83 -7.33 18.21 -10.77
C ALA A 83 -8.82 17.79 -10.65
N TRP A 84 -9.12 16.65 -10.02
CA TRP A 84 -10.49 16.18 -9.78
C TRP A 84 -10.95 16.22 -8.32
N ASP A 85 -10.02 16.28 -7.35
CA ASP A 85 -10.27 16.27 -5.90
C ASP A 85 -9.56 17.45 -5.22
N PRO A 86 -9.88 18.71 -5.57
CA PRO A 86 -9.18 19.89 -5.05
C PRO A 86 -9.36 20.05 -3.52
N ASP A 87 -10.49 19.59 -2.99
CA ASP A 87 -10.82 19.67 -1.56
C ASP A 87 -10.41 18.41 -0.78
N ASN A 88 -9.78 17.43 -1.44
CA ASN A 88 -9.30 16.18 -0.84
C ASN A 88 -10.39 15.38 -0.09
N ILE A 89 -11.60 15.33 -0.66
CA ILE A 89 -12.76 14.62 -0.10
C ILE A 89 -12.90 13.19 -0.62
N MET A 90 -12.25 12.88 -1.76
CA MET A 90 -12.33 11.55 -2.36
C MET A 90 -11.40 10.56 -1.67
N ASN A 91 -11.86 9.95 -0.57
CA ASN A 91 -11.14 8.88 0.12
C ASN A 91 -9.72 9.32 0.60
N PRO A 92 -9.66 10.31 1.52
CA PRO A 92 -8.40 10.87 1.99
C PRO A 92 -7.53 9.81 2.67
N GLY A 93 -6.22 9.88 2.48
CA GLY A 93 -5.23 9.00 3.12
C GLY A 93 -5.13 7.57 2.56
N LYS A 94 -5.97 7.18 1.60
CA LYS A 94 -6.03 5.79 1.10
C LYS A 94 -5.09 5.45 -0.06
N LEU A 95 -4.64 6.44 -0.84
CA LEU A 95 -4.07 6.18 -2.16
C LEU A 95 -2.59 6.53 -2.31
N LEU A 96 -2.14 7.66 -1.77
CA LEU A 96 -0.78 8.15 -1.96
C LEU A 96 -0.16 8.48 -0.60
N PRO A 97 1.15 8.21 -0.40
CA PRO A 97 1.84 8.63 0.81
C PRO A 97 1.74 10.15 0.98
N SER A 98 1.61 10.61 2.22
CA SER A 98 1.74 12.03 2.55
C SER A 98 3.16 12.48 2.27
N HIS A 99 3.39 13.10 1.11
CA HIS A 99 4.71 13.55 0.68
C HIS A 99 5.20 14.72 1.57
N PRO A 100 6.36 14.63 2.24
CA PRO A 100 7.08 15.80 2.72
C PRO A 100 7.97 16.30 1.58
N ALA A 101 7.94 17.61 1.30
CA ALA A 101 8.84 18.33 0.37
C ALA A 101 8.47 18.38 -1.12
N CYS A 102 7.66 19.36 -1.48
CA CYS A 102 8.05 20.36 -2.47
C CYS A 102 7.31 21.65 -2.14
N GLY A 103 8.02 22.78 -2.10
CA GLY A 103 7.57 24.09 -1.58
C GLY A 103 6.40 24.76 -2.32
N GLU A 104 5.69 24.03 -3.18
CA GLU A 104 4.46 24.49 -3.83
C GLU A 104 3.25 23.76 -3.22
N GLY A 105 2.74 24.31 -2.12
CA GLY A 105 1.31 24.22 -1.78
C GLY A 105 0.70 22.83 -1.57
N LEU A 106 1.43 21.86 -1.01
CA LEU A 106 0.79 20.69 -0.39
C LEU A 106 0.24 21.10 0.98
N ARG A 107 -0.94 21.72 1.00
CA ARG A 107 -1.78 21.69 2.20
C ARG A 107 -2.19 20.24 2.41
N VAL A 108 -1.42 19.54 3.24
CA VAL A 108 -1.83 18.25 3.77
C VAL A 108 -3.03 18.56 4.67
N GLY A 109 -4.24 18.30 4.18
CA GLY A 109 -5.41 18.24 5.05
C GLY A 109 -5.11 17.26 6.21
N ALA A 110 -5.75 17.44 7.36
CA ALA A 110 -5.51 16.60 8.53
C ALA A 110 -5.46 15.12 8.10
N PRO A 111 -4.46 14.34 8.56
CA PRO A 111 -4.32 12.96 8.15
C PRO A 111 -5.65 12.24 8.40
N ALA A 112 -6.13 11.53 7.39
CA ALA A 112 -7.36 10.77 7.53
C ALA A 112 -7.24 9.87 8.76
N ARG A 113 -8.21 9.95 9.66
CA ARG A 113 -8.27 9.07 10.82
C ARG A 113 -8.66 7.69 10.32
N ILE A 114 -7.66 6.87 10.01
CA ILE A 114 -7.87 5.50 9.55
C ILE A 114 -8.06 4.62 10.79
N PRO A 115 -9.24 4.00 11.00
CA PRO A 115 -9.48 3.15 12.15
C PRO A 115 -8.48 1.99 12.19
N SER A 116 -8.09 1.57 13.39
CA SER A 116 -7.31 0.34 13.56
C SER A 116 -8.05 -0.82 12.91
N GLY A 117 -7.36 -1.60 12.06
CA GLY A 117 -7.94 -2.72 11.33
C GLY A 117 -8.58 -2.37 9.99
N ALA A 118 -8.70 -1.09 9.60
CA ALA A 118 -9.21 -0.70 8.27
C ALA A 118 -8.31 -1.09 7.09
N TRP A 119 -7.21 -1.80 7.38
CA TRP A 119 -6.19 -2.26 6.45
C TRP A 119 -6.19 -3.80 6.32
N VAL A 120 -7.04 -4.51 7.07
CA VAL A 120 -7.20 -5.98 7.10
C VAL A 120 -8.60 -6.35 6.63
#